data_AF-A0A9W7GXA4-F1
#
_entry.id   AF-A0A9W7GXA4-F1
#
_cell.length_a   1.000
_cell.length_b   1.000
_cell.length_c   1.000
_cell.angle_alpha   90.00
_cell.angle_beta   90.00
_cell.angle_gamma   90.00
#
_symmetry.space_group_name_H-M   'P 1'
#
loop_
_entity.id
_entity.type
_entity.pdbx_description
1 polymer ?
#
loop_
_entity_poly.entity_id
_entity_poly.type
_entity_poly.pdbx_seq_one_letter_code
_entity_poly.pdbx_strand_id
1 'polypeptide(L)'
;MASMVIMAIFFLFSLFILAMPSNLPMPRVSAPPSPLCASQINIVNFACGGLPLSPFSPPPPRRDSHGGRNSHGHSRRRSSSHRHRRRHRQRGSDRQDYCCQWLRQVDNECVCDVLAHLPPFLSRPNHHYTLAIGDTCTIRFSCGGRLVP
;
A
#
# COMPACT_ATOMS: atom_id res chain seq x y z
N MET A 1 -44.09 -39.30 -40.33
CA MET A 1 -44.10 -39.36 -38.85
C MET A 1 -42.74 -38.96 -38.27
N ALA A 2 -41.63 -39.59 -38.68
CA ALA A 2 -40.28 -39.25 -38.21
C ALA A 2 -39.90 -37.76 -38.35
N SER A 3 -40.20 -37.11 -39.48
CA SER A 3 -39.88 -35.70 -39.71
C SER A 3 -40.61 -34.74 -38.76
N MET A 4 -41.83 -35.07 -38.34
CA MET A 4 -42.59 -34.25 -37.38
C MET A 4 -42.05 -34.42 -35.96
N VAL A 5 -41.61 -35.63 -35.61
CA VAL A 5 -40.94 -35.90 -34.33
C VAL A 5 -39.61 -35.15 -34.24
N ILE A 6 -38.84 -35.12 -35.33
CA ILE A 6 -37.57 -34.38 -35.39
C ILE A 6 -37.79 -32.87 -35.17
N MET A 7 -38.78 -32.28 -35.86
CA MET A 7 -39.08 -30.85 -35.68
C MET A 7 -39.57 -30.52 -34.27
N ALA A 8 -40.37 -31.39 -33.66
CA ALA A 8 -40.81 -31.23 -32.28
C ALA A 8 -39.65 -31.29 -31.29
N ILE A 9 -38.69 -32.20 -31.49
CA ILE A 9 -37.49 -32.32 -30.65
C ILE A 9 -36.65 -31.05 -30.73
N PHE A 10 -36.38 -30.52 -31.94
CA PHE A 10 -35.63 -29.27 -32.11
C PHE A 10 -36.34 -28.09 -31.45
N PHE A 11 -37.66 -27.99 -31.62
CA PHE A 11 -38.45 -26.91 -31.04
C PHE A 11 -38.42 -26.94 -29.50
N LEU A 12 -38.60 -28.12 -28.91
CA LEU A 12 -38.52 -28.31 -27.45
C LEU A 12 -37.11 -28.01 -26.93
N PHE A 13 -36.07 -28.40 -27.67
CA PHE A 13 -34.68 -28.12 -27.30
C PHE A 13 -34.38 -26.62 -27.34
N SER A 14 -34.82 -25.90 -28.37
CA SER A 14 -34.67 -24.43 -28.45
C SER A 14 -35.39 -23.71 -27.31
N LEU A 15 -36.61 -24.12 -26.97
CA LEU A 15 -37.34 -23.55 -25.84
C LEU A 15 -36.63 -23.82 -24.51
N PHE A 16 -36.06 -25.00 -24.32
CA PHE A 16 -35.28 -25.34 -23.13
C PHE A 16 -34.03 -24.47 -23.01
N ILE A 17 -33.28 -24.27 -24.10
CA ILE A 17 -32.07 -23.41 -24.12
C ILE A 17 -32.42 -21.94 -23.81
N LEU A 18 -33.56 -21.44 -24.30
CA LEU A 18 -34.04 -20.08 -24.04
C LEU A 18 -34.60 -19.88 -22.62
N ALA A 19 -35.16 -20.94 -22.02
CA ALA A 19 -35.75 -20.91 -20.69
C ALA A 19 -34.71 -21.09 -19.57
N MET A 20 -33.51 -21.57 -19.87
CA MET A 20 -32.41 -21.58 -18.91
C MET A 20 -32.00 -20.13 -18.66
N PRO A 21 -32.17 -19.59 -17.43
CA PRO A 21 -31.60 -18.31 -17.09
C PRO A 21 -30.10 -18.45 -17.30
N SER A 22 -29.54 -17.62 -18.17
CA SER A 22 -28.12 -17.47 -18.37
C SER A 22 -27.51 -16.85 -17.10
N ASN A 23 -27.48 -17.63 -16.03
CA ASN A 23 -26.57 -17.47 -14.90
C ASN A 23 -25.16 -17.88 -15.36
N LEU A 24 -24.72 -17.32 -16.48
CA LEU A 24 -23.31 -17.01 -16.58
C LEU A 24 -23.04 -16.15 -15.35
N PRO A 25 -22.10 -16.53 -14.48
CA PRO A 25 -21.53 -15.56 -13.58
C PRO A 25 -20.99 -14.51 -14.54
N MET A 26 -21.73 -13.42 -14.71
CA MET A 26 -21.18 -12.20 -15.25
C MET A 26 -19.93 -12.02 -14.38
N PRO A 27 -18.70 -12.08 -14.95
CA PRO A 27 -17.54 -11.71 -14.18
C PRO A 27 -17.94 -10.35 -13.64
N ARG A 28 -17.89 -10.19 -12.31
CA ARG A 28 -17.93 -8.85 -11.77
C ARG A 28 -16.71 -8.18 -12.41
N VAL A 29 -16.92 -7.50 -13.53
CA VAL A 29 -16.03 -6.48 -14.06
C VAL A 29 -16.24 -5.29 -13.13
N SER A 30 -15.95 -5.50 -11.85
CA SER A 30 -15.70 -4.47 -10.87
C SER A 30 -14.18 -4.31 -10.82
N ALA A 31 -13.63 -3.89 -11.95
CA ALA A 31 -12.38 -3.18 -11.99
C ALA A 31 -12.57 -2.14 -13.10
N PRO A 32 -12.70 -0.85 -12.74
CA PRO A 32 -12.48 0.22 -13.69
C PRO A 32 -11.20 -0.06 -14.49
N PRO A 33 -11.09 0.37 -15.75
CA PRO A 33 -9.81 0.34 -16.45
C PRO A 33 -8.77 0.98 -15.52
N SER A 34 -7.61 0.37 -15.35
CA SER A 34 -6.57 0.84 -14.44
C SER A 34 -5.57 1.75 -15.17
N PRO A 35 -5.81 3.08 -15.25
CA PRO A 35 -4.75 4.05 -15.53
C PRO A 35 -4.49 5.03 -14.37
N LEU A 36 -5.04 4.81 -13.15
CA LEU A 36 -4.74 5.66 -12.00
C LEU A 36 -3.63 5.11 -11.07
N CYS A 37 -3.41 3.80 -11.01
CA CYS A 37 -2.36 3.27 -10.14
C CYS A 37 -0.96 3.72 -10.57
N ALA A 38 -0.70 3.74 -11.89
CA ALA A 38 0.56 4.25 -12.42
C ALA A 38 0.78 5.73 -12.06
N SER A 39 -0.26 6.57 -12.15
CA SER A 39 -0.14 8.00 -11.82
C SER A 39 -0.01 8.23 -10.31
N GLN A 40 -0.81 7.54 -9.48
CA GLN A 40 -0.71 7.59 -8.02
C GLN A 40 0.69 7.16 -7.54
N ILE A 41 1.18 6.03 -8.04
CA ILE A 41 2.52 5.53 -7.71
C ILE A 41 3.59 6.50 -8.20
N ASN A 42 3.44 7.09 -9.39
CA ASN A 42 4.43 8.05 -9.90
C ASN A 42 4.49 9.32 -9.04
N ILE A 43 3.36 9.83 -8.56
CA ILE A 43 3.32 10.97 -7.63
C ILE A 43 4.04 10.62 -6.33
N VAL A 44 3.79 9.43 -5.78
CA VAL A 44 4.48 8.97 -4.57
C VAL A 44 5.98 8.77 -4.82
N ASN A 45 6.38 8.18 -5.95
CA ASN A 45 7.79 8.01 -6.30
C ASN A 45 8.50 9.36 -6.40
N PHE A 46 7.83 10.38 -6.95
CA PHE A 46 8.35 11.74 -6.98
C PHE A 46 8.44 12.37 -5.58
N ALA A 47 7.38 12.25 -4.77
CA ALA A 47 7.30 12.85 -3.44
C ALA A 47 8.26 12.20 -2.43
N CYS A 48 8.45 10.88 -2.53
CA CYS A 48 9.21 10.06 -1.60
C CYS A 48 10.62 9.73 -2.10
N GLY A 49 10.94 10.05 -3.36
CA GLY A 49 12.22 9.77 -3.98
C GLY A 49 13.40 10.29 -3.17
N GLY A 50 14.31 9.38 -2.80
CA GLY A 50 15.53 9.71 -2.04
C GLY A 50 15.33 9.89 -0.53
N LEU A 51 14.15 9.59 0.01
CA LEU A 51 13.97 9.49 1.46
C LEU A 51 14.45 8.14 1.98
N PRO A 52 15.05 8.09 3.20
CA PRO A 52 15.35 6.83 3.84
C PRO A 52 14.03 6.13 4.21
N LEU A 53 13.76 4.99 3.58
CA LEU A 53 12.78 4.04 4.09
C LEU A 53 13.34 3.54 5.42
N SER A 54 12.58 3.68 6.50
CA SER A 54 13.03 3.17 7.80
C SER A 54 13.01 1.64 7.72
N PRO A 55 14.17 0.95 7.78
CA PRO A 55 14.18 -0.50 7.83
C PRO A 55 13.55 -0.91 9.15
N PHE A 56 12.34 -1.48 9.10
CA PHE A 56 11.62 -2.16 10.18
C PHE A 56 12.34 -2.08 11.53
N SER A 57 12.10 -1.02 12.30
CA SER A 57 12.75 -0.86 13.61
C SER A 57 12.27 -1.98 14.55
N PRO A 58 13.16 -2.83 15.10
CA PRO A 58 12.78 -3.71 16.20
C PRO A 58 12.32 -2.86 17.41
N PRO A 59 11.41 -3.38 18.26
CA PRO A 59 10.86 -2.62 19.39
C PRO A 59 11.97 -2.13 20.34
N PRO A 60 11.89 -0.89 20.86
CA PRO A 60 12.94 -0.34 21.71
C PRO A 60 13.04 -1.09 23.06
N PRO A 61 14.27 -1.28 23.60
CA PRO A 61 14.45 -1.91 24.90
C PRO A 61 13.92 -1.00 26.02
N ARG A 62 13.28 -1.64 27.03
CA ARG A 62 12.72 -0.97 28.22
C ARG A 62 13.85 -0.28 29.00
N ARG A 63 13.62 0.99 29.39
CA ARG A 63 14.58 1.79 30.19
C ARG A 63 14.41 1.47 31.66
N ASP A 64 15.44 0.91 32.29
CA ASP A 64 15.60 0.95 33.74
C ASP A 64 16.14 2.32 34.16
N SER A 65 15.32 3.05 34.92
CA SER A 65 15.68 4.34 35.51
C SER A 65 16.57 4.14 36.73
N HIS A 66 17.85 4.49 36.62
CA HIS A 66 18.69 4.76 37.78
C HIS A 66 19.17 6.22 37.75
N GLY A 67 18.68 6.99 38.72
CA GLY A 67 19.03 8.38 38.92
C GLY A 67 20.41 8.58 39.56
N GLY A 68 20.97 9.76 39.34
CA GLY A 68 22.16 10.26 40.03
C GLY A 68 22.20 11.78 39.95
N ARG A 69 22.21 12.44 41.12
CA ARG A 69 22.24 13.90 41.30
C ARG A 69 23.69 14.44 41.28
N ASN A 70 23.76 15.76 41.12
CA ASN A 70 24.73 16.72 41.71
C ASN A 70 25.77 17.38 40.79
N SER A 71 25.79 18.73 40.90
CA SER A 71 26.96 19.59 41.16
C SER A 71 27.20 20.77 40.20
N HIS A 72 27.44 21.92 40.84
CA HIS A 72 27.72 23.26 40.35
C HIS A 72 29.02 23.40 39.55
N GLY A 73 29.05 24.34 38.61
CA GLY A 73 30.29 24.82 37.98
C GLY A 73 30.07 26.08 37.13
N HIS A 74 30.61 27.21 37.58
CA HIS A 74 30.72 28.46 36.81
C HIS A 74 31.95 28.42 35.89
N SER A 75 31.78 28.69 34.59
CA SER A 75 32.88 29.20 33.75
C SER A 75 32.36 29.96 32.54
N ARG A 76 32.69 31.27 32.50
CA ARG A 76 32.54 32.14 31.33
C ARG A 76 33.62 31.79 30.31
N ARG A 77 33.26 31.26 29.14
CA ARG A 77 34.10 31.30 27.94
C ARG A 77 33.25 31.62 26.71
N ARG A 78 33.55 32.77 26.10
CA ARG A 78 33.05 33.19 24.80
C ARG A 78 33.52 32.17 23.76
N SER A 79 32.58 31.40 23.23
CA SER A 79 32.79 30.56 22.05
C SER A 79 31.61 30.79 21.13
N SER A 80 31.76 31.76 20.22
CA SER A 80 30.84 31.96 19.10
C SER A 80 31.04 30.81 18.12
N SER A 81 30.46 29.66 18.45
CA SER A 81 30.59 28.43 17.68
C SER A 81 29.28 28.12 16.95
N HIS A 82 29.33 28.35 15.64
CA HIS A 82 28.47 27.88 14.56
C HIS A 82 27.23 27.05 14.93
N ARG A 83 26.08 27.73 15.00
CA ARG A 83 24.75 27.10 14.99
C ARG A 83 24.23 26.93 13.56
N HIS A 84 24.80 26.02 12.78
CA HIS A 84 24.26 25.69 11.43
C HIS A 84 23.63 24.29 11.31
N ARG A 85 23.66 23.46 12.35
CA ARG A 85 23.17 22.06 12.24
C ARG A 85 21.66 21.86 12.30
N ARG A 86 20.84 22.89 12.60
CA ARG A 86 19.38 22.70 12.77
C ARG A 86 18.55 22.78 11.49
N ARG A 87 19.06 23.41 10.42
CA ARG A 87 18.27 23.58 9.18
C ARG A 87 18.11 22.27 8.39
N HIS A 88 19.08 21.36 8.46
CA HIS A 88 19.00 20.09 7.71
C HIS A 88 17.95 19.12 8.27
N ARG A 89 17.72 19.13 9.59
CA ARG A 89 16.75 18.22 10.22
C ARG A 89 15.30 18.65 9.93
N GLN A 90 15.02 19.96 9.95
CA GLN A 90 13.70 20.50 9.56
C GLN A 90 13.42 20.28 8.08
N ARG A 91 14.39 20.55 7.19
CA ARG A 91 14.19 20.28 5.75
C ARG A 91 13.98 18.78 5.46
N GLY A 92 14.54 17.91 6.30
CA GLY A 92 14.28 16.47 6.26
C GLY A 92 12.85 16.11 6.67
N SER A 93 12.34 16.66 7.77
CA SER A 93 10.94 16.46 8.19
C SER A 93 9.95 17.00 7.18
N ASP A 94 10.20 18.18 6.59
CA ASP A 94 9.29 18.78 5.61
C ASP A 94 9.12 17.87 4.36
N ARG A 95 10.20 17.21 3.93
CA ARG A 95 10.15 16.25 2.81
C ARG A 95 9.49 14.93 3.21
N GLN A 96 9.71 14.46 4.43
CA GLN A 96 9.03 13.28 4.97
C GLN A 96 7.52 13.50 5.09
N ASP A 97 7.09 14.67 5.56
CA ASP A 97 5.69 15.05 5.70
C ASP A 97 5.01 15.18 4.32
N TYR A 98 5.70 15.80 3.36
CA TYR A 98 5.23 15.88 1.98
C TYR A 98 5.03 14.50 1.34
N CYS A 99 6.00 13.59 1.50
CA CYS A 99 5.87 12.20 1.06
C CYS A 99 4.71 11.49 1.78
N CYS A 100 4.60 11.65 3.09
CA CYS A 100 3.55 11.02 3.89
C CYS A 100 2.14 11.44 3.45
N GLN A 101 1.97 12.71 3.08
CA GLN A 101 0.70 13.22 2.59
C GLN A 101 0.26 12.51 1.30
N TRP A 102 1.17 12.35 0.34
CA TRP A 102 0.88 11.65 -0.91
C TRP A 102 0.71 10.14 -0.71
N LEU A 103 1.49 9.54 0.19
CA LEU A 103 1.38 8.11 0.48
C LEU A 103 0.03 7.74 1.11
N ARG A 104 -0.61 8.65 1.86
CA ARG A 104 -1.97 8.45 2.41
C ARG A 104 -3.08 8.45 1.36
N GLN A 105 -2.81 8.98 0.17
CA GLN A 105 -3.79 9.07 -0.92
C GLN A 105 -3.71 7.89 -1.89
N VAL A 106 -2.73 7.00 -1.72
CA VAL A 106 -2.63 5.78 -2.53
C VAL A 106 -3.68 4.77 -2.08
N ASP A 107 -4.38 4.19 -3.04
CA ASP A 107 -5.37 3.17 -2.76
C ASP A 107 -4.72 1.81 -2.43
N ASN A 108 -5.36 1.06 -1.52
CA ASN A 108 -4.95 -0.30 -1.19
C ASN A 108 -4.88 -1.16 -2.46
N GLU A 109 -5.90 -1.09 -3.32
CA GLU A 109 -5.98 -1.85 -4.58
C GLU A 109 -4.72 -1.65 -5.45
N CYS A 110 -4.25 -0.41 -5.59
CA CYS A 110 -3.06 -0.11 -6.38
C CYS A 110 -1.77 -0.71 -5.80
N VAL A 111 -1.61 -0.67 -4.47
CA VAL A 111 -0.47 -1.30 -3.80
C VAL A 111 -0.54 -2.81 -3.94
N CYS A 112 -1.72 -3.39 -3.72
CA CYS A 112 -1.94 -4.82 -3.81
C CYS A 112 -1.71 -5.36 -5.22
N ASP A 113 -2.13 -4.64 -6.26
CA ASP A 113 -1.88 -5.00 -7.65
C ASP A 113 -0.38 -5.06 -7.94
N VAL A 114 0.42 -4.08 -7.48
CA VAL A 114 1.88 -4.14 -7.64
C VAL A 114 2.49 -5.32 -6.89
N LEU A 115 2.05 -5.57 -5.65
CA LEU A 115 2.54 -6.69 -4.86
C LEU A 115 2.13 -8.05 -5.44
N ALA A 116 1.04 -8.14 -6.20
CA ALA A 116 0.65 -9.35 -6.90
C ALA A 116 1.61 -9.72 -8.05
N HIS A 117 2.34 -8.74 -8.61
CA HIS A 117 3.35 -8.99 -9.64
C HIS A 117 4.68 -9.49 -9.07
N LEU A 118 4.84 -9.53 -7.75
CA LEU A 118 6.00 -10.16 -7.12
C LEU A 118 6.03 -11.65 -7.45
N PRO A 119 7.22 -12.26 -7.54
CA PRO A 119 7.33 -13.70 -7.68
C PRO A 119 6.55 -14.46 -6.60
N PRO A 120 6.04 -15.68 -6.88
CA PRO A 120 5.16 -16.44 -5.98
C PRO A 120 5.69 -16.66 -4.55
N PHE A 121 7.02 -16.64 -4.38
CA PHE A 121 7.66 -16.82 -3.07
C PHE A 121 7.61 -15.56 -2.18
N LEU A 122 7.33 -14.39 -2.75
CA LEU A 122 7.17 -13.12 -2.01
C LEU A 122 5.73 -12.62 -1.99
N SER A 123 4.86 -13.15 -2.85
CA SER A 123 3.45 -12.79 -2.86
C SER A 123 2.69 -13.60 -1.79
N ARG A 124 1.96 -12.89 -0.92
CA ARG A 124 1.01 -13.50 0.02
C ARG A 124 -0.41 -13.10 -0.36
N PRO A 125 -1.39 -14.00 -0.33
CA PRO A 125 -2.76 -13.66 -0.68
C PRO A 125 -3.37 -12.68 0.33
N ASN A 126 -3.34 -12.96 1.62
CA ASN A 126 -3.82 -12.02 2.65
C ASN A 126 -2.63 -11.45 3.42
N HIS A 127 -2.39 -10.15 3.27
CA HIS A 127 -1.27 -9.50 3.93
C HIS A 127 -1.53 -8.02 4.21
N HIS A 128 -0.80 -7.52 5.21
CA HIS A 128 -0.69 -6.10 5.48
C HIS A 128 0.69 -5.62 5.04
N TYR A 129 0.73 -4.65 4.16
CA TYR A 129 1.97 -4.01 3.74
C TYR A 129 2.13 -2.70 4.50
N THR A 130 3.18 -2.59 5.33
CA THR A 130 3.42 -1.41 6.15
C THR A 130 4.63 -0.65 5.62
N LEU A 131 4.44 0.63 5.33
CA LEU A 131 5.50 1.56 4.92
C LEU A 131 5.77 2.53 6.07
N ALA A 132 7.05 2.64 6.46
CA ALA A 132 7.52 3.58 7.47
C ALA A 132 8.51 4.58 6.84
N ILE A 133 8.14 5.86 6.82
CA ILE A 133 8.96 6.96 6.32
C ILE A 133 9.48 7.74 7.53
N GLY A 134 10.80 7.65 7.78
CA GLY A 134 11.40 8.24 8.97
C GLY A 134 10.81 7.68 10.27
N ASP A 135 10.66 8.55 11.28
CA ASP A 135 10.16 8.19 12.61
C ASP A 135 8.67 8.55 12.81
N THR A 136 8.06 9.30 11.88
CA THR A 136 6.78 9.99 12.10
C THR A 136 5.63 9.50 11.24
N CYS A 137 5.90 8.81 10.13
CA CYS A 137 4.87 8.37 9.20
C CYS A 137 4.90 6.86 9.02
N THR A 138 3.86 6.18 9.52
CA THR A 138 3.63 4.74 9.30
C THR A 138 2.27 4.56 8.66
N ILE A 139 2.23 3.96 7.47
CA ILE A 139 1.00 3.69 6.73
C ILE A 139 0.89 2.19 6.50
N ARG A 140 -0.31 1.64 6.65
CA ARG A 140 -0.58 0.22 6.49
C ARG A 140 -1.63 0.01 5.42
N PHE A 141 -1.26 -0.67 4.35
CA PHE A 141 -2.14 -1.12 3.29
C PHE A 141 -2.61 -2.54 3.58
N SER A 142 -3.89 -2.82 3.33
CA SER A 142 -4.48 -4.14 3.55
C SER A 142 -4.90 -4.76 2.23
N CYS A 143 -4.27 -5.88 1.88
CA CYS A 143 -4.59 -6.65 0.69
C CYS A 143 -5.47 -7.84 1.07
N GLY A 144 -6.75 -7.76 0.72
CA GLY A 144 -7.63 -8.92 0.75
C GLY A 144 -7.30 -9.78 -0.46
N GLY A 145 -6.91 -11.04 -0.24
CA GLY A 145 -6.41 -11.92 -1.30
C GLY A 145 -7.31 -11.99 -2.52
N ARG A 146 -6.98 -11.19 -3.53
CA ARG A 146 -7.44 -11.40 -4.88
C ARG A 146 -6.60 -12.54 -5.44
N LEU A 147 -7.22 -13.71 -5.48
CA LEU A 147 -6.78 -14.78 -6.37
C LEU A 147 -6.98 -14.23 -7.78
N VAL A 148 -5.90 -13.77 -8.41
CA VAL A 148 -5.88 -13.59 -9.87
C VAL A 148 -5.95 -15.02 -10.44
N PRO A 149 -7.00 -15.38 -11.20
CA PRO A 149 -7.13 -16.69 -11.82
C PRO A 149 -6.01 -17.00 -12.81
#